data_AF-A0A7C4UVE0-F1
#
_entry.id   AF-A0A7C4UVE0-F1
#
_cell.length_a   1.000
_cell.length_b   1.000
_cell.length_c   1.000
_cell.angle_alpha   90.00
_cell.angle_beta   90.00
_cell.angle_gamma   90.00
#
_symmetry.space_group_name_H-M   'P 1'
#
loop_
_entity.id
_entity.type
_entity.pdbx_description
1 polymer ?
#
loop_
_entity_poly.entity_id
_entity_poly.type
_entity_poly.pdbx_seq_one_letter_code
_entity_poly.pdbx_strand_id
1 'polypeptide(L)'
;MPEANYIDRHVFAQLRALQLNPSPLCTDSVFLRRAYLDAIGILPTVEATRRFLADASPDRRSRLIDELLDRPEFADHWAAKWADLLRNEEKALDAKGVRVLHNWLRQSIADGKPLNELARELVAARGSTYAHAPANFYRSLRDPQSRAEAVAQVFLGVRLQCAKCHNHPFDQWTQDDYYSLAACFSRIQYRIVENNRRDMLDKHEFDGEQIVWLDRSSEILHPRTGQAAAPRLLDDRRTNLDGTADRLQQLADWIASPGNDRFARTQANRIWYHLLGRGIVDPIDDFQTSNPPMNEQLLEALKDDLARHGFDLRHLVRTIMNSRTYQLSAEPSPTNQDDNTHFSRALPRRLPAEVLLDAYAQVLEVAPRFQGYPRGTRAGQLAAVAQYRRRDGAPTDAELFLKAFGKPERLLSCECERSDEATLVQAFRSISGEPLQSLLANPNNRLARLISAGRSDAELLDELFLAALCRPPTPKEQEALLARLSQAADRRAALEDVAWGLLNAKEFLLRW
;
A
#
# COMPACT_ATOMS: atom_id res chain seq x y z
N MET A 1 -14.95 25.93 12.78
CA MET A 1 -13.79 25.08 13.16
C MET A 1 -12.59 25.59 12.38
N PRO A 2 -11.38 25.65 12.96
CA PRO A 2 -10.20 26.05 12.20
C PRO A 2 -10.00 25.11 11.00
N GLU A 3 -9.65 25.65 9.84
CA GLU A 3 -9.35 24.92 8.60
C GLU A 3 -7.88 25.20 8.25
N ALA A 4 -7.08 24.17 7.94
CA ALA A 4 -5.69 24.32 7.50
C ALA A 4 -5.60 24.43 5.96
N ASN A 5 -6.43 23.68 5.23
CA ASN A 5 -6.46 23.72 3.77
C ASN A 5 -7.86 23.36 3.21
N TYR A 6 -7.96 23.17 1.88
CA TYR A 6 -9.23 22.89 1.21
C TYR A 6 -9.86 21.55 1.62
N ILE A 7 -9.06 20.56 2.05
CA ILE A 7 -9.57 19.27 2.52
C ILE A 7 -10.47 19.50 3.73
N ASP A 8 -9.96 20.24 4.72
CA ASP A 8 -10.71 20.57 5.93
C ASP A 8 -12.01 21.31 5.62
N ARG A 9 -11.98 22.22 4.64
CA ARG A 9 -13.16 22.95 4.20
C ARG A 9 -14.26 22.00 3.71
N HIS A 10 -13.94 21.07 2.83
CA HIS A 10 -14.94 20.15 2.25
C HIS A 10 -15.40 19.08 3.24
N VAL A 11 -14.49 18.54 4.07
CA VAL A 11 -14.84 17.58 5.12
C VAL A 11 -15.73 18.25 6.16
N PHE A 12 -15.32 19.40 6.71
CA PHE A 12 -16.09 20.07 7.76
C PHE A 12 -17.40 20.69 7.26
N ALA A 13 -17.49 21.06 5.98
CA ALA A 13 -18.78 21.44 5.38
C ALA A 13 -19.78 20.27 5.41
N GLN A 14 -19.34 19.07 5.05
CA GLN A 14 -20.18 17.88 5.13
C GLN A 14 -20.55 17.51 6.58
N LEU A 15 -19.57 17.51 7.49
CA LEU A 15 -19.85 17.20 8.90
C LEU A 15 -20.86 18.17 9.52
N ARG A 16 -20.80 19.46 9.18
CA ARG A 16 -21.80 20.46 9.59
C ARG A 16 -23.20 20.13 9.07
N ALA A 17 -23.32 19.70 7.81
CA ALA A 17 -24.60 19.30 7.23
C ALA A 17 -25.19 18.06 7.92
N LEU A 18 -24.33 17.15 8.40
CA LEU A 18 -24.70 15.94 9.12
C LEU A 18 -24.83 16.13 10.64
N GLN A 19 -24.58 17.33 11.16
CA GLN A 19 -24.56 17.63 12.60
C GLN A 19 -23.56 16.78 13.40
N LEU A 20 -22.46 16.38 12.75
CA LEU A 20 -21.35 15.64 13.37
C LEU A 20 -20.27 16.63 13.81
N ASN A 21 -19.82 16.53 15.06
CA ASN A 21 -18.58 17.21 15.47
C ASN A 21 -17.39 16.31 15.16
N PRO A 22 -16.32 16.85 14.52
CA PRO A 22 -15.08 16.12 14.39
C PRO A 22 -14.42 15.95 15.76
N SER A 23 -13.69 14.86 15.92
CA SER A 23 -12.85 14.62 17.09
C SER A 23 -11.78 15.72 17.23
N PRO A 24 -11.21 15.95 18.43
CA PRO A 24 -10.10 16.87 18.60
C PRO A 24 -8.87 16.42 17.82
N LEU A 25 -7.85 17.27 17.68
CA LEU A 25 -6.57 16.85 17.12
C LEU A 25 -5.93 15.77 18.00
N CYS A 26 -5.24 14.83 17.36
CA CYS A 26 -4.41 13.86 18.06
C CYS A 26 -3.20 14.53 18.73
N THR A 27 -2.66 13.87 19.76
CA THR A 27 -1.42 14.29 20.43
C THR A 27 -0.23 14.20 19.48
N ASP A 28 0.89 14.84 19.84
CA ASP A 28 2.09 14.81 19.01
C ASP A 28 2.73 13.43 18.90
N SER A 29 2.65 12.60 19.94
CA SER A 29 3.13 11.21 19.89
C SER A 29 2.33 10.37 18.89
N VAL A 30 1.00 10.52 18.90
CA VAL A 30 0.11 9.84 17.95
C VAL A 30 0.38 10.35 16.53
N PHE A 31 0.46 11.67 16.34
CA PHE A 31 0.77 12.26 15.03
C PHE A 31 2.11 11.76 14.48
N LEU A 32 3.17 11.79 15.29
CA LEU A 32 4.51 11.32 14.92
C LEU A 32 4.46 9.88 14.45
N ARG A 33 3.90 8.99 15.27
CA ARG A 33 3.80 7.55 14.97
C ARG A 33 3.00 7.33 13.68
N ARG A 34 1.84 7.98 13.57
CA ARG A 34 0.95 7.91 12.40
C ARG A 34 1.66 8.35 11.12
N ALA A 35 2.32 9.51 11.15
CA ALA A 35 3.02 10.07 10.01
C ALA A 35 4.15 9.16 9.51
N TYR A 36 4.93 8.59 10.43
CA TYR A 36 5.99 7.64 10.11
C TYR A 36 5.44 6.35 9.46
N LEU A 37 4.39 5.78 10.03
CA LEU A 37 3.78 4.56 9.52
C LEU A 37 3.12 4.76 8.15
N ASP A 38 2.38 5.85 7.96
CA ASP A 38 1.62 6.08 6.73
C ASP A 38 2.51 6.59 5.57
N ALA A 39 3.53 7.40 5.85
CA ALA A 39 4.41 7.93 4.81
C ALA A 39 5.48 6.91 4.38
N ILE A 40 6.11 6.23 5.35
CA ILE A 40 7.32 5.44 5.11
C ILE A 40 7.29 4.01 5.69
N GLY A 41 6.18 3.59 6.30
CA GLY A 41 5.96 2.20 6.70
C GLY A 41 6.87 1.68 7.81
N ILE A 42 7.43 2.55 8.66
CA ILE A 42 8.29 2.18 9.79
C ILE A 42 8.03 3.07 11.00
N LEU A 43 8.57 2.70 12.16
CA LEU A 43 8.58 3.53 13.37
C LEU A 43 9.71 4.56 13.37
N PRO A 44 9.53 5.72 14.04
CA PRO A 44 10.64 6.61 14.37
C PRO A 44 11.64 5.92 15.29
N THR A 45 12.90 6.35 15.22
CA THR A 45 13.87 5.99 16.25
C THR A 45 13.54 6.70 17.57
N VAL A 46 14.07 6.19 18.68
CA VAL A 46 13.87 6.80 19.99
C VAL A 46 14.39 8.25 20.03
N GLU A 47 15.53 8.51 19.41
CA GLU A 47 16.12 9.85 19.30
C GLU A 47 15.25 10.79 18.48
N ALA A 48 14.69 10.32 17.36
CA ALA A 48 13.78 11.10 16.53
C ALA A 48 12.49 11.44 17.30
N THR A 49 11.97 10.48 18.07
CA THR A 49 10.81 10.69 18.96
C THR A 49 11.10 11.75 20.02
N ARG A 50 12.20 11.61 20.77
CA ARG A 50 12.59 12.59 21.80
C ARG A 50 12.76 13.99 21.20
N ARG A 51 13.42 14.10 20.05
CA ARG A 51 13.64 15.37 19.35
C ARG A 51 12.32 16.02 18.93
N PHE A 52 11.40 15.25 18.34
CA PHE A 52 10.13 15.78 17.88
C PHE A 52 9.23 16.24 19.03
N LEU A 53 9.16 15.45 20.12
CA LEU A 53 8.34 15.79 21.28
C LEU A 53 8.89 16.99 22.07
N ALA A 54 10.19 17.26 21.99
CA ALA A 54 10.81 18.43 22.60
C ALA A 54 10.71 19.71 21.73
N ASP A 55 10.38 19.58 20.44
CA ASP A 55 10.27 20.73 19.54
C ASP A 55 8.96 21.50 19.80
N ALA A 56 9.07 22.75 20.26
CA ALA A 56 7.91 23.60 20.52
C ALA A 56 7.45 24.42 19.29
N SER A 57 8.15 24.31 18.15
CA SER A 57 7.89 25.13 16.97
C SER A 57 6.50 24.84 16.38
N PRO A 58 5.75 25.88 15.97
CA PRO A 58 4.38 25.71 15.45
C PRO A 58 4.32 24.93 14.12
N ASP A 59 5.44 24.88 13.38
CA ASP A 59 5.57 24.23 12.08
C ASP A 59 6.15 22.80 12.15
N ARG A 60 6.45 22.28 13.36
CA ARG A 60 7.15 20.98 13.54
C ARG A 60 6.50 19.82 12.79
N ARG A 61 5.16 19.80 12.73
CA ARG A 61 4.40 18.73 12.06
C ARG A 61 4.60 18.79 10.55
N SER A 62 4.54 19.98 9.96
CA SER A 62 4.77 20.21 8.53
C SER A 62 6.22 19.90 8.16
N ARG A 63 7.21 20.37 8.94
CA ARG A 63 8.62 20.02 8.73
C ARG A 63 8.87 18.52 8.81
N LEU A 64 8.26 17.82 9.78
CA LEU A 64 8.37 16.37 9.86
C LEU A 64 7.80 15.69 8.61
N ILE A 65 6.62 16.12 8.13
CA ILE A 65 6.04 15.58 6.90
C ILE A 65 7.04 15.74 5.75
N ASP A 66 7.64 16.92 5.60
CA ASP A 66 8.60 17.20 4.55
C ASP A 66 9.83 16.30 4.63
N GLU A 67 10.41 16.15 5.83
CA GLU A 67 11.52 15.23 6.10
C GLU A 67 11.18 13.77 5.75
N LEU A 68 9.98 13.30 6.10
CA LEU A 68 9.53 11.93 5.84
C LEU A 68 9.32 11.65 4.36
N LEU A 69 8.83 12.63 3.61
CA LEU A 69 8.66 12.46 2.18
C LEU A 69 10.03 12.33 1.50
N ASP A 70 11.04 13.11 1.87
CA ASP A 70 12.35 13.05 1.20
C ASP A 70 13.18 11.79 1.52
N ARG A 71 12.71 10.96 2.47
CA ARG A 71 13.38 9.73 2.85
C ARG A 71 13.26 8.61 1.80
N PRO A 72 14.30 7.77 1.63
CA PRO A 72 14.27 6.65 0.69
C PRO A 72 13.20 5.61 1.04
N GLU A 73 12.82 5.50 2.31
CA GLU A 73 11.76 4.59 2.75
C GLU A 73 10.38 4.95 2.20
N PHE A 74 10.15 6.21 1.80
CA PHE A 74 8.92 6.58 1.08
C PHE A 74 8.80 5.79 -0.22
N ALA A 75 9.91 5.69 -0.98
CA ALA A 75 9.93 4.94 -2.22
C ALA A 75 9.72 3.44 -1.98
N ASP A 76 10.32 2.86 -0.94
CA ASP A 76 10.11 1.46 -0.56
C ASP A 76 8.62 1.20 -0.25
N HIS A 77 8.03 2.04 0.60
CA HIS A 77 6.68 1.86 1.11
C HIS A 77 5.62 2.02 0.00
N TRP A 78 5.76 3.01 -0.86
CA TRP A 78 4.81 3.25 -1.96
C TRP A 78 5.03 2.30 -3.14
N ALA A 79 6.25 1.85 -3.41
CA ALA A 79 6.51 0.82 -4.41
C ALA A 79 5.86 -0.50 -4.05
N ALA A 80 5.84 -0.87 -2.77
CA ALA A 80 5.17 -2.09 -2.31
C ALA A 80 3.67 -2.09 -2.63
N LYS A 81 2.97 -0.95 -2.43
CA LYS A 81 1.55 -0.78 -2.77
C LYS A 81 1.30 -0.98 -4.27
N TRP A 82 2.14 -0.35 -5.11
CA TRP A 82 2.07 -0.55 -6.56
C TRP A 82 2.40 -1.98 -6.99
N ALA A 83 3.38 -2.63 -6.35
CA ALA A 83 3.75 -4.00 -6.63
C ALA A 83 2.59 -4.97 -6.37
N ASP A 84 1.75 -4.69 -5.37
CA ASP A 84 0.54 -5.47 -5.10
C ASP A 84 -0.48 -5.33 -6.23
N LEU A 85 -0.81 -4.09 -6.63
CA LEU A 85 -1.76 -3.80 -7.71
C LEU A 85 -1.34 -4.36 -9.07
N LEU A 86 -0.04 -4.34 -9.34
CA LEU A 86 0.55 -4.77 -10.61
C LEU A 86 0.86 -6.27 -10.65
N ARG A 87 0.42 -7.03 -9.63
CA ARG A 87 0.60 -8.48 -9.57
C ARG A 87 2.07 -8.89 -9.70
N ASN A 88 2.94 -8.20 -8.97
CA ASN A 88 4.38 -8.45 -8.99
C ASN A 88 4.74 -9.71 -8.19
N GLU A 89 4.51 -10.88 -8.79
CA GLU A 89 4.60 -12.21 -8.17
C GLU A 89 5.50 -13.18 -8.95
N GLU A 90 6.23 -14.04 -8.23
CA GLU A 90 7.33 -14.83 -8.81
C GLU A 90 6.87 -15.93 -9.78
N LYS A 91 5.63 -16.43 -9.70
CA LYS A 91 5.17 -17.53 -10.58
C LYS A 91 5.14 -17.13 -12.04
N ALA A 92 4.57 -15.96 -12.33
CA ALA A 92 4.46 -15.44 -13.69
C ALA A 92 5.69 -14.60 -14.09
N LEU A 93 6.32 -13.90 -13.13
CA LEU A 93 7.41 -12.96 -13.41
C LEU A 93 8.81 -13.51 -13.15
N ASP A 94 8.96 -14.68 -12.54
CA ASP A 94 10.22 -15.20 -11.99
C ASP A 94 10.91 -14.27 -10.97
N ALA A 95 11.90 -14.80 -10.25
CA ALA A 95 12.60 -14.04 -9.22
C ALA A 95 13.36 -12.82 -9.79
N LYS A 96 13.81 -12.86 -11.04
CA LYS A 96 14.52 -11.75 -11.68
C LYS A 96 13.55 -10.69 -12.19
N GLY A 97 12.47 -11.06 -12.87
CA GLY A 97 11.46 -10.13 -13.37
C GLY A 97 10.78 -9.39 -12.22
N VAL A 98 10.49 -10.07 -11.11
CA VAL A 98 9.95 -9.42 -9.90
C VAL A 98 10.88 -8.34 -9.37
N ARG A 99 12.20 -8.62 -9.26
CA ARG A 99 13.19 -7.65 -8.79
C ARG A 99 13.34 -6.48 -9.77
N VAL A 100 13.35 -6.76 -11.07
CA VAL A 100 13.46 -5.74 -12.11
C VAL A 100 12.27 -4.79 -12.07
N LEU A 101 11.04 -5.31 -11.98
CA LEU A 101 9.83 -4.48 -11.88
C LEU A 101 9.79 -3.70 -10.56
N HIS A 102 10.07 -4.35 -9.42
CA HIS A 102 10.10 -3.68 -8.11
C HIS A 102 11.11 -2.53 -8.06
N ASN A 103 12.34 -2.77 -8.54
CA ASN A 103 13.38 -1.75 -8.54
C ASN A 103 12.99 -0.55 -9.42
N TRP A 104 12.36 -0.79 -10.58
CA TRP A 104 11.85 0.31 -11.43
C TRP A 104 10.71 1.08 -10.76
N LEU A 105 9.78 0.41 -10.07
CA LEU A 105 8.71 1.07 -9.31
C LEU A 105 9.30 1.95 -8.21
N ARG A 106 10.19 1.38 -7.40
CA ARG A 106 10.90 2.08 -6.34
C ARG A 106 11.66 3.29 -6.87
N GLN A 107 12.42 3.11 -7.95
CA GLN A 107 13.19 4.21 -8.54
C GLN A 107 12.27 5.30 -9.10
N SER A 108 11.19 4.93 -9.80
CA SER A 108 10.22 5.89 -10.33
C SER A 108 9.60 6.75 -9.22
N ILE A 109 9.28 6.17 -8.07
CA ILE A 109 8.76 6.92 -6.91
C ILE A 109 9.86 7.76 -6.25
N ALA A 110 11.07 7.21 -6.12
CA ALA A 110 12.21 7.94 -5.55
C ALA A 110 12.48 9.23 -6.33
N ASP A 111 12.49 9.14 -7.67
CA ASP A 111 12.72 10.24 -8.60
C ASP A 111 11.54 11.21 -8.74
N GLY A 112 10.42 10.94 -8.06
CA GLY A 112 9.22 11.78 -8.13
C GLY A 112 8.52 11.71 -9.48
N LYS A 113 8.58 10.57 -10.18
CA LYS A 113 7.90 10.38 -11.46
C LYS A 113 6.39 10.64 -11.31
N PRO A 114 5.81 11.51 -12.16
CA PRO A 114 4.35 11.70 -12.23
C PRO A 114 3.60 10.38 -12.37
N LEU A 115 2.50 10.21 -11.62
CA LEU A 115 1.73 8.96 -11.65
C LEU A 115 1.13 8.66 -13.04
N ASN A 116 0.78 9.70 -13.80
CA ASN A 116 0.27 9.55 -15.17
C ASN A 116 1.37 9.03 -16.13
N GLU A 117 2.61 9.49 -15.99
CA GLU A 117 3.74 8.97 -16.78
C GLU A 117 4.11 7.54 -16.39
N LEU A 118 4.04 7.22 -15.09
CA LEU A 118 4.18 5.83 -14.61
C LEU A 118 3.12 4.92 -15.25
N ALA A 119 1.86 5.37 -15.34
CA ALA A 119 0.79 4.64 -16.02
C ALA A 119 1.04 4.53 -17.53
N ARG A 120 1.49 5.62 -18.18
CA ARG A 120 1.84 5.61 -19.61
C ARG A 120 2.90 4.57 -19.93
N GLU A 121 3.99 4.55 -19.15
CA GLU A 121 5.10 3.60 -19.33
C GLU A 121 4.65 2.14 -19.13
N LEU A 122 3.75 1.86 -18.18
CA LEU A 122 3.19 0.53 -17.95
C LEU A 122 2.26 0.08 -19.08
N VAL A 123 1.34 0.94 -19.52
CA VAL A 123 0.35 0.59 -20.54
C VAL A 123 0.98 0.53 -21.94
N ALA A 124 1.99 1.34 -22.24
CA ALA A 124 2.70 1.26 -23.51
C ALA A 124 3.82 0.21 -23.54
N ALA A 125 3.97 -0.60 -22.48
CA ALA A 125 5.16 -1.40 -22.25
C ALA A 125 5.40 -2.47 -23.33
N ARG A 126 6.64 -2.52 -23.81
CA ARG A 126 7.12 -3.46 -24.83
C ARG A 126 8.64 -3.62 -24.73
N GLY A 127 9.16 -4.69 -25.31
CA GLY A 127 10.56 -5.06 -25.25
C GLY A 127 10.85 -6.19 -24.28
N SER A 128 12.13 -6.37 -23.96
CA SER A 128 12.60 -7.41 -23.03
C SER A 128 12.05 -7.18 -21.63
N THR A 129 11.56 -8.25 -21.01
CA THR A 129 11.10 -8.25 -19.62
C THR A 129 12.23 -8.09 -18.61
N TYR A 130 13.50 -8.20 -19.02
CA TYR A 130 14.65 -7.93 -18.16
C TYR A 130 15.31 -6.59 -18.42
N ALA A 131 15.30 -6.09 -19.67
CA ALA A 131 15.89 -4.80 -20.02
C ALA A 131 14.90 -3.63 -19.93
N HIS A 132 13.60 -3.88 -20.10
CA HIS A 132 12.54 -2.87 -20.03
C HIS A 132 11.52 -3.26 -18.96
N ALA A 133 11.78 -2.85 -17.71
CA ALA A 133 11.05 -3.31 -16.53
C ALA A 133 9.51 -3.26 -16.63
N PRO A 134 8.87 -2.20 -17.17
CA PRO A 134 7.41 -2.14 -17.31
C PRO A 134 6.81 -3.30 -18.12
N ALA A 135 7.58 -3.94 -19.01
CA ALA A 135 7.09 -5.06 -19.82
C ALA A 135 6.68 -6.28 -18.97
N ASN A 136 7.16 -6.38 -17.72
CA ASN A 136 6.72 -7.42 -16.80
C ASN A 136 5.23 -7.31 -16.42
N PHE A 137 4.61 -6.13 -16.53
CA PHE A 137 3.19 -5.94 -16.21
C PHE A 137 2.28 -6.91 -16.98
N TYR A 138 2.64 -7.22 -18.23
CA TYR A 138 1.87 -8.15 -19.05
C TYR A 138 2.14 -9.63 -18.77
N ARG A 139 3.17 -10.01 -18.00
CA ARG A 139 3.49 -11.43 -17.78
C ARG A 139 2.43 -12.16 -16.95
N SER A 140 1.79 -11.45 -16.00
CA SER A 140 0.70 -11.95 -15.17
C SER A 140 -0.69 -11.79 -15.82
N LEU A 141 -0.77 -11.08 -16.95
CA LEU A 141 -1.99 -10.75 -17.71
C LEU A 141 -1.87 -11.25 -19.16
N ARG A 142 -2.12 -12.55 -19.37
CA ARG A 142 -1.76 -13.24 -20.61
C ARG A 142 -2.70 -13.03 -21.79
N ASP A 143 -3.95 -12.71 -21.55
CA ASP A 143 -4.96 -12.53 -22.58
C ASP A 143 -5.46 -11.07 -22.65
N PRO A 144 -5.99 -10.62 -23.80
CA PRO A 144 -6.40 -9.23 -23.98
C PRO A 144 -7.51 -8.78 -23.01
N GLN A 145 -8.34 -9.71 -22.56
CA GLN A 145 -9.45 -9.43 -21.66
C GLN A 145 -8.95 -9.15 -20.25
N SER A 146 -8.07 -10.01 -19.70
CA SER A 146 -7.46 -9.78 -18.38
C SER A 146 -6.63 -8.49 -18.33
N ARG A 147 -5.97 -8.13 -19.44
CA ARG A 147 -5.26 -6.84 -19.55
C ARG A 147 -6.21 -5.65 -19.50
N ALA A 148 -7.33 -5.71 -20.22
CA ALA A 148 -8.33 -4.65 -20.21
C ALA A 148 -8.99 -4.51 -18.83
N GLU A 149 -9.33 -5.62 -18.17
CA GLU A 149 -9.87 -5.63 -16.81
C GLU A 149 -8.89 -4.98 -15.82
N ALA A 150 -7.62 -5.39 -15.84
CA ALA A 150 -6.61 -4.84 -14.93
C ALA A 150 -6.34 -3.35 -15.19
N VAL A 151 -6.22 -2.93 -16.46
CA VAL A 151 -5.98 -1.52 -16.80
C VAL A 151 -7.17 -0.64 -16.42
N ALA A 152 -8.40 -1.09 -16.70
CA ALA A 152 -9.61 -0.37 -16.33
C ALA A 152 -9.74 -0.21 -14.81
N GLN A 153 -9.47 -1.28 -14.06
CA GLN A 153 -9.60 -1.26 -12.60
C GLN A 153 -8.49 -0.44 -11.93
N VAL A 154 -7.22 -0.66 -12.30
CA VAL A 154 -6.07 0.00 -11.66
C VAL A 154 -6.02 1.49 -11.98
N PHE A 155 -6.21 1.86 -13.25
CA PHE A 155 -5.96 3.24 -13.70
C PHE A 155 -7.22 4.07 -13.89
N LEU A 156 -8.40 3.47 -14.04
CA LEU A 156 -9.64 4.20 -14.33
C LEU A 156 -10.72 3.98 -13.27
N GLY A 157 -10.50 3.09 -12.30
CA GLY A 157 -11.49 2.79 -11.26
C GLY A 157 -12.77 2.18 -11.82
N VAL A 158 -12.64 1.39 -12.89
CA VAL A 158 -13.75 0.75 -13.59
C VAL A 158 -13.66 -0.77 -13.50
N ARG A 159 -14.72 -1.41 -13.01
CA ARG A 159 -14.84 -2.87 -12.91
C ARG A 159 -15.62 -3.44 -14.09
N LEU A 160 -14.90 -3.89 -15.10
CA LEU A 160 -15.48 -4.36 -16.37
C LEU A 160 -15.94 -5.84 -16.36
N GLN A 161 -15.65 -6.61 -15.32
CA GLN A 161 -15.81 -8.06 -15.33
C GLN A 161 -17.25 -8.52 -15.63
N CYS A 162 -18.28 -7.84 -15.11
CA CYS A 162 -19.67 -8.16 -15.42
C CYS A 162 -20.02 -7.89 -16.89
N ALA A 163 -19.39 -6.88 -17.50
CA ALA A 163 -19.59 -6.50 -18.89
C ALA A 163 -19.10 -7.58 -19.90
N LYS A 164 -18.32 -8.57 -19.44
CA LYS A 164 -17.78 -9.65 -20.27
C LYS A 164 -18.85 -10.49 -20.96
N CYS A 165 -19.94 -10.79 -20.25
CA CYS A 165 -20.98 -11.72 -20.70
C CYS A 165 -22.30 -11.03 -21.07
N HIS A 166 -22.60 -9.90 -20.44
CA HIS A 166 -23.80 -9.09 -20.67
C HIS A 166 -23.47 -7.63 -20.35
N ASN A 167 -24.35 -6.68 -20.68
CA ASN A 167 -24.14 -5.29 -20.24
C ASN A 167 -24.11 -5.20 -18.71
N HIS A 168 -23.26 -4.34 -18.14
CA HIS A 168 -23.13 -4.21 -16.70
C HIS A 168 -24.50 -3.85 -16.07
N PRO A 169 -24.97 -4.57 -15.04
CA PRO A 169 -26.35 -4.41 -14.55
C PRO A 169 -26.54 -3.13 -13.73
N PHE A 170 -25.46 -2.58 -13.17
CA PHE A 170 -25.49 -1.42 -12.26
C PHE A 170 -24.62 -0.25 -12.75
N ASP A 171 -24.08 -0.34 -13.96
CA ASP A 171 -23.16 0.67 -14.51
C ASP A 171 -23.42 0.86 -16.01
N GLN A 172 -22.86 1.91 -16.60
CA GLN A 172 -23.09 2.30 -17.99
C GLN A 172 -22.38 1.41 -19.03
N TRP A 173 -21.49 0.52 -18.58
CA TRP A 173 -20.61 -0.25 -19.46
C TRP A 173 -21.35 -1.37 -20.16
N THR A 174 -21.24 -1.39 -21.49
CA THR A 174 -21.81 -2.44 -22.32
C THR A 174 -20.82 -3.57 -22.59
N GLN A 175 -21.32 -4.72 -23.05
CA GLN A 175 -20.46 -5.78 -23.56
C GLN A 175 -19.60 -5.30 -24.75
N ASP A 176 -20.17 -4.42 -25.59
CA ASP A 176 -19.42 -3.84 -26.70
C ASP A 176 -18.25 -2.98 -26.17
N ASP A 177 -18.43 -2.19 -25.10
CA ASP A 177 -17.35 -1.40 -24.48
C ASP A 177 -16.25 -2.30 -23.91
N TYR A 178 -16.62 -3.42 -23.27
CA TYR A 178 -15.68 -4.41 -22.74
C TYR A 178 -14.74 -4.96 -23.83
N TYR A 179 -15.33 -5.49 -24.91
CA TYR A 179 -14.52 -6.09 -25.98
C TYR A 179 -13.79 -5.05 -26.81
N SER A 180 -14.30 -3.82 -26.90
CA SER A 180 -13.60 -2.71 -27.57
C SER A 180 -12.35 -2.28 -26.79
N LEU A 181 -12.41 -2.22 -25.46
CA LEU A 181 -11.19 -1.99 -24.67
C LEU A 181 -10.22 -3.17 -24.77
N ALA A 182 -10.72 -4.41 -24.66
CA ALA A 182 -9.90 -5.61 -24.83
C ALA A 182 -9.19 -5.66 -26.20
N ALA A 183 -9.84 -5.20 -27.26
CA ALA A 183 -9.24 -5.09 -28.58
C ALA A 183 -8.00 -4.19 -28.61
N CYS A 184 -7.88 -3.19 -27.73
CA CYS A 184 -6.66 -2.37 -27.64
C CYS A 184 -5.42 -3.22 -27.32
N PHE A 185 -5.59 -4.33 -26.61
CA PHE A 185 -4.50 -5.20 -26.14
C PHE A 185 -4.28 -6.46 -26.99
N SER A 186 -5.11 -6.72 -28.01
CA SER A 186 -5.06 -8.00 -28.76
C SER A 186 -3.81 -8.19 -29.63
N ARG A 187 -3.07 -7.11 -29.92
CA ARG A 187 -1.79 -7.19 -30.65
C ARG A 187 -0.58 -7.50 -29.78
N ILE A 188 -0.71 -7.51 -28.45
CA ILE A 188 0.40 -7.84 -27.56
C ILE A 188 0.69 -9.34 -27.64
N GLN A 189 1.87 -9.65 -28.15
CA GLN A 189 2.42 -10.99 -28.28
C GLN A 189 3.74 -11.12 -27.51
N TYR A 190 4.17 -12.37 -27.32
CA TYR A 190 5.43 -12.69 -26.64
C TYR A 190 6.33 -13.50 -27.55
N ARG A 191 7.62 -13.15 -27.56
CA ARG A 191 8.68 -14.02 -28.03
C ARG A 191 9.44 -14.53 -26.81
N ILE A 192 9.38 -15.84 -26.57
CA ILE A 192 10.14 -16.48 -25.50
C ILE A 192 11.61 -16.51 -25.91
N VAL A 193 12.47 -15.85 -25.15
CA VAL A 193 13.92 -15.93 -25.31
C VAL A 193 14.43 -17.14 -24.53
N GLU A 194 13.95 -17.31 -23.30
CA GLU A 194 14.31 -18.40 -22.42
C GLU A 194 13.12 -18.77 -21.53
N ASN A 195 12.93 -20.07 -21.28
CA ASN A 195 11.98 -20.55 -20.28
C ASN A 195 12.48 -21.86 -19.65
N ASN A 196 13.15 -21.73 -18.52
CA ASN A 196 13.76 -22.79 -17.72
C ASN A 196 12.79 -23.39 -16.70
N ARG A 197 11.47 -23.25 -16.91
CA ARG A 197 10.47 -23.79 -15.98
C ARG A 197 10.74 -25.26 -15.69
N ARG A 198 10.70 -25.60 -14.42
CA ARG A 198 11.03 -26.95 -13.94
C ARG A 198 9.79 -27.82 -13.76
N ASP A 199 8.62 -27.21 -13.55
CA ASP A 199 7.34 -27.90 -13.57
C ASP A 199 6.69 -27.77 -14.94
N MET A 200 6.51 -28.89 -15.64
CA MET A 200 5.87 -28.93 -16.95
C MET A 200 4.35 -29.09 -16.86
N LEU A 201 3.81 -29.37 -15.66
CA LEU A 201 2.37 -29.46 -15.40
C LEU A 201 1.78 -28.09 -15.08
N ASP A 202 2.56 -27.20 -14.48
CA ASP A 202 2.13 -25.83 -14.21
C ASP A 202 2.34 -24.91 -15.42
N LYS A 203 1.28 -24.67 -16.19
CA LYS A 203 1.33 -23.79 -17.36
C LYS A 203 1.48 -22.31 -17.01
N HIS A 204 1.25 -21.93 -15.75
CA HIS A 204 1.35 -20.55 -15.29
C HIS A 204 2.77 -20.20 -14.84
N GLU A 205 3.57 -21.18 -14.44
CA GLU A 205 5.00 -20.99 -14.15
C GLU A 205 5.74 -20.49 -15.40
N PHE A 206 6.55 -19.45 -15.20
CA PHE A 206 7.51 -18.96 -16.18
C PHE A 206 8.83 -18.63 -15.48
N ASP A 207 9.95 -19.15 -16.00
CA ASP A 207 11.30 -18.88 -15.48
C ASP A 207 12.22 -18.47 -16.63
N GLY A 208 12.40 -17.17 -16.87
CA GLY A 208 13.27 -16.70 -17.95
C GLY A 208 12.79 -15.41 -18.61
N GLU A 209 13.38 -15.10 -19.76
CA GLU A 209 13.14 -13.86 -20.47
C GLU A 209 12.09 -13.98 -21.59
N GLN A 210 11.22 -12.97 -21.68
CA GLN A 210 10.31 -12.78 -22.79
C GLN A 210 10.51 -11.40 -23.42
N ILE A 211 10.20 -11.29 -24.69
CA ILE A 211 10.11 -10.01 -25.39
C ILE A 211 8.64 -9.77 -25.70
N VAL A 212 8.08 -8.73 -25.09
CA VAL A 212 6.74 -8.23 -25.39
C VAL A 212 6.81 -7.41 -26.67
N TRP A 213 6.01 -7.74 -27.67
CA TRP A 213 5.98 -7.03 -28.94
C TRP A 213 4.55 -6.91 -29.47
N LEU A 214 4.34 -5.99 -30.41
CA LEU A 214 3.04 -5.78 -31.05
C LEU A 214 3.02 -6.40 -32.44
N ASP A 215 2.12 -7.35 -32.66
CA ASP A 215 1.83 -7.80 -34.01
C ASP A 215 0.93 -6.80 -34.76
N ARG A 216 0.69 -7.08 -36.05
CA ARG A 216 -0.01 -6.16 -36.94
C ARG A 216 -1.47 -6.53 -37.21
N SER A 217 -1.91 -7.70 -36.78
CA SER A 217 -3.13 -8.32 -37.31
C SER A 217 -3.97 -9.08 -36.29
N SER A 218 -3.49 -9.32 -35.08
CA SER A 218 -4.28 -10.00 -34.07
C SER A 218 -5.43 -9.13 -33.61
N GLU A 219 -6.62 -9.71 -33.64
CA GLU A 219 -7.86 -9.09 -33.19
C GLU A 219 -8.62 -10.07 -32.29
N ILE A 220 -9.40 -9.52 -31.36
CA ILE A 220 -10.31 -10.30 -30.52
C ILE A 220 -11.70 -10.32 -31.18
N LEU A 221 -12.36 -11.47 -31.17
CA LEU A 221 -13.73 -11.59 -31.67
C LEU A 221 -14.73 -11.18 -30.59
N HIS A 222 -15.75 -10.42 -31.00
CA HIS A 222 -16.88 -10.12 -30.15
C HIS A 222 -17.81 -11.34 -30.09
N PRO A 223 -18.13 -11.91 -28.90
CA PRO A 223 -18.82 -13.19 -28.77
C PRO A 223 -20.23 -13.18 -29.36
N ARG A 224 -20.92 -12.02 -29.31
CA ARG A 224 -22.29 -11.85 -29.84
C ARG A 224 -22.34 -11.76 -31.37
N THR A 225 -21.33 -11.16 -32.01
CA THR A 225 -21.37 -10.87 -33.46
C THR A 225 -20.46 -11.79 -34.27
N GLY A 226 -19.48 -12.44 -33.64
CA GLY A 226 -18.45 -13.22 -34.30
C GLY A 226 -17.45 -12.39 -35.11
N GLN A 227 -17.57 -11.06 -35.11
CA GLN A 227 -16.71 -10.14 -35.85
C GLN A 227 -15.56 -9.64 -34.95
N ALA A 228 -14.49 -9.16 -35.56
CA ALA A 228 -13.43 -8.46 -34.82
C ALA A 228 -14.01 -7.25 -34.08
N ALA A 229 -13.71 -7.11 -32.79
CA ALA A 229 -14.12 -5.96 -32.00
C ALA A 229 -13.27 -4.73 -32.38
N ALA A 230 -13.93 -3.60 -32.66
CA ALA A 230 -13.26 -2.34 -32.94
C ALA A 230 -12.62 -1.79 -31.66
N PRO A 231 -11.31 -1.49 -31.63
CA PRO A 231 -10.63 -0.95 -30.47
C PRO A 231 -11.13 0.47 -30.14
N ARG A 232 -11.48 0.69 -28.87
CA ARG A 232 -12.03 1.95 -28.37
C ARG A 232 -11.60 2.21 -26.94
N LEU A 233 -11.46 3.48 -26.62
CA LEU A 233 -11.19 3.98 -25.27
C LEU A 233 -12.49 4.01 -24.44
N LEU A 234 -12.40 3.93 -23.11
CA LEU A 234 -13.57 4.12 -22.24
C LEU A 234 -13.96 5.60 -22.22
N ASP A 235 -15.25 5.91 -22.10
CA ASP A 235 -15.89 7.24 -22.17
C ASP A 235 -15.65 8.06 -23.45
N ASP A 236 -14.60 7.80 -24.22
CA ASP A 236 -14.37 8.41 -25.53
C ASP A 236 -14.92 7.51 -26.65
N ARG A 237 -16.22 7.65 -26.89
CA ARG A 237 -16.92 6.94 -27.96
C ARG A 237 -16.61 7.46 -29.37
N ARG A 238 -15.83 8.54 -29.50
CA ARG A 238 -15.56 9.21 -30.78
C ARG A 238 -14.21 8.83 -31.35
N THR A 239 -13.22 8.57 -30.50
CA THR A 239 -11.90 8.12 -30.94
C THR A 239 -11.99 6.68 -31.43
N ASN A 240 -11.91 6.51 -32.75
CA ASN A 240 -11.75 5.20 -33.36
C ASN A 240 -10.26 4.87 -33.50
N LEU A 241 -9.83 3.78 -32.86
CA LEU A 241 -8.46 3.28 -32.96
C LEU A 241 -8.30 2.25 -34.09
N ASP A 242 -9.35 1.97 -34.87
CA ASP A 242 -9.27 1.12 -36.06
C ASP A 242 -8.22 1.63 -37.04
N GLY A 243 -7.43 0.71 -37.60
CA GLY A 243 -6.37 1.05 -38.56
C GLY A 243 -5.18 1.80 -37.95
N THR A 244 -5.24 2.16 -36.67
CA THR A 244 -4.11 2.76 -35.96
C THR A 244 -2.98 1.73 -35.81
N ALA A 245 -1.76 2.12 -36.22
CA ALA A 245 -0.59 1.26 -36.14
C ALA A 245 -0.22 0.90 -34.70
N ASP A 246 -0.33 1.85 -33.77
CA ASP A 246 0.03 1.69 -32.35
C ASP A 246 -1.11 2.13 -31.40
N ARG A 247 -2.20 1.36 -31.41
CA ARG A 247 -3.36 1.62 -30.53
C ARG A 247 -3.05 1.48 -29.04
N LEU A 248 -2.00 0.73 -28.70
CA LEU A 248 -1.57 0.58 -27.30
C LEU A 248 -0.97 1.89 -26.78
N GLN A 249 -0.12 2.55 -27.59
CA GLN A 249 0.40 3.87 -27.24
C GLN A 249 -0.71 4.91 -27.11
N GLN A 250 -1.69 4.92 -28.01
CA GLN A 250 -2.82 5.86 -27.92
C GLN A 250 -3.66 5.64 -26.65
N LEU A 251 -3.88 4.38 -26.24
CA LEU A 251 -4.52 4.07 -24.98
C LEU A 251 -3.70 4.59 -23.79
N ALA A 252 -2.38 4.37 -23.80
CA ALA A 252 -1.47 4.86 -22.76
C ALA A 252 -1.48 6.39 -22.66
N ASP A 253 -1.45 7.09 -23.79
CA ASP A 253 -1.46 8.55 -23.86
C ASP A 253 -2.80 9.12 -23.35
N TRP A 254 -3.92 8.46 -23.68
CA TRP A 254 -5.23 8.86 -23.18
C TRP A 254 -5.38 8.64 -21.68
N ILE A 255 -4.94 7.49 -21.14
CA ILE A 255 -4.94 7.23 -19.69
C ILE A 255 -4.12 8.30 -18.96
N ALA A 256 -2.95 8.64 -19.50
CA ALA A 256 -2.01 9.59 -18.90
C ALA A 256 -2.34 11.06 -19.18
N SER A 257 -3.42 11.34 -19.93
CA SER A 257 -3.80 12.70 -20.29
C SER A 257 -4.19 13.50 -19.03
N PRO A 258 -3.72 14.74 -18.88
CA PRO A 258 -4.15 15.61 -17.78
C PRO A 258 -5.67 15.84 -17.71
N GLY A 259 -6.37 15.69 -18.83
CA GLY A 259 -7.83 15.80 -18.91
C GLY A 259 -8.58 14.50 -18.61
N ASN A 260 -7.90 13.40 -18.28
CA ASN A 260 -8.56 12.14 -17.96
C ASN A 260 -9.11 12.16 -16.53
N ASP A 261 -10.39 12.48 -16.41
CA ASP A 261 -11.10 12.62 -15.13
C ASP A 261 -11.06 11.33 -14.29
N ARG A 262 -11.28 10.16 -14.92
CA ARG A 262 -11.26 8.87 -14.23
C ARG A 262 -9.90 8.55 -13.65
N PHE A 263 -8.83 8.80 -14.41
CA PHE A 263 -7.49 8.60 -13.92
C PHE A 263 -7.23 9.47 -12.68
N ALA A 264 -7.47 10.78 -12.78
CA ALA A 264 -7.23 11.70 -11.69
C ALA A 264 -8.06 11.36 -10.43
N ARG A 265 -9.35 11.03 -10.58
CA ARG A 265 -10.23 10.62 -9.46
C ARG A 265 -9.75 9.33 -8.81
N THR A 266 -9.39 8.32 -9.61
CA THR A 266 -8.95 7.02 -9.11
C THR A 266 -7.65 7.15 -8.33
N GLN A 267 -6.68 7.88 -8.86
CA GLN A 267 -5.39 8.09 -8.19
C GLN A 267 -5.55 8.92 -6.91
N ALA A 268 -6.33 10.00 -6.94
CA ALA A 268 -6.60 10.81 -5.75
C ALA A 268 -7.29 10.01 -4.64
N ASN A 269 -8.31 9.23 -4.97
CA ASN A 269 -9.04 8.39 -4.02
C ASN A 269 -8.16 7.29 -3.42
N ARG A 270 -7.25 6.70 -4.21
CA ARG A 270 -6.31 5.69 -3.74
C ARG A 270 -5.28 6.26 -2.78
N ILE A 271 -4.71 7.43 -3.08
CA ILE A 271 -3.77 8.11 -2.17
C ILE A 271 -4.47 8.45 -0.86
N TRP A 272 -5.70 8.98 -0.93
CA TRP A 272 -6.54 9.25 0.23
C TRP A 272 -6.77 7.98 1.07
N TYR A 273 -7.20 6.89 0.44
CA TYR A 273 -7.43 5.60 1.10
C TYR A 273 -6.20 5.10 1.87
N HIS A 274 -5.02 5.16 1.25
CA HIS A 274 -3.81 4.67 1.92
C HIS A 274 -3.43 5.51 3.15
N LEU A 275 -3.86 6.77 3.25
CA LEU A 275 -3.59 7.64 4.40
C LEU A 275 -4.72 7.64 5.45
N LEU A 276 -5.98 7.54 5.04
CA LEU A 276 -7.15 7.67 5.93
C LEU A 276 -7.79 6.32 6.26
N GLY A 277 -7.43 5.24 5.56
CA GLY A 277 -7.94 3.89 5.77
C GLY A 277 -9.27 3.58 5.08
N ARG A 278 -9.92 4.59 4.49
CA ARG A 278 -11.15 4.46 3.73
C ARG A 278 -11.14 5.44 2.56
N GLY A 279 -11.58 4.99 1.38
CA GLY A 279 -11.72 5.85 0.21
C GLY A 279 -12.93 6.79 0.34
N ILE A 280 -12.89 7.92 -0.37
CA ILE A 280 -14.07 8.77 -0.57
C ILE A 280 -15.10 8.01 -1.41
N VAL A 281 -14.62 7.26 -2.40
CA VAL A 281 -15.34 6.14 -3.01
C VAL A 281 -14.81 4.86 -2.39
N ASP A 282 -15.70 3.99 -1.93
CA ASP A 282 -15.35 2.72 -1.30
C ASP A 282 -16.30 1.63 -1.82
N PRO A 283 -15.80 0.52 -2.40
CA PRO A 283 -14.39 0.19 -2.64
C PRO A 283 -13.65 1.20 -3.52
N ILE A 284 -12.33 1.32 -3.34
CA ILE A 284 -11.54 2.46 -3.85
C ILE A 284 -11.43 2.57 -5.38
N ASP A 285 -11.76 1.49 -6.08
CA ASP A 285 -11.64 1.29 -7.52
C ASP A 285 -13.02 1.01 -8.16
N ASP A 286 -14.11 1.42 -7.50
CA ASP A 286 -15.49 1.13 -7.90
C ASP A 286 -16.32 2.40 -8.16
N PHE A 287 -15.91 3.17 -9.19
CA PHE A 287 -16.53 4.45 -9.57
C PHE A 287 -17.77 4.25 -10.45
N GLN A 288 -18.81 3.64 -9.88
CA GLN A 288 -20.10 3.43 -10.54
C GLN A 288 -21.11 4.51 -10.15
N THR A 289 -22.08 4.78 -11.03
CA THR A 289 -23.19 5.71 -10.72
C THR A 289 -23.98 5.30 -9.49
N SER A 290 -24.11 3.99 -9.22
CA SER A 290 -24.77 3.46 -8.02
C SER A 290 -23.92 3.49 -6.75
N ASN A 291 -22.64 3.87 -6.85
CA ASN A 291 -21.70 4.01 -5.74
C ASN A 291 -21.13 5.44 -5.71
N PRO A 292 -21.96 6.46 -5.40
CA PRO A 292 -21.50 7.84 -5.44
C PRO A 292 -20.43 8.10 -4.36
N PRO A 293 -19.49 9.04 -4.61
CA PRO A 293 -18.51 9.43 -3.62
C PRO A 293 -19.19 9.97 -2.36
N MET A 294 -18.67 9.57 -1.19
CA MET A 294 -19.16 10.05 0.10
C MET A 294 -19.07 11.57 0.19
N ASN A 295 -18.04 12.17 -0.41
CA ASN A 295 -17.88 13.61 -0.48
C ASN A 295 -17.40 14.02 -1.89
N GLU A 296 -18.34 14.30 -2.79
CA GLU A 296 -18.05 14.68 -4.17
C GLU A 296 -17.13 15.92 -4.26
N GLN A 297 -17.40 16.95 -3.45
CA GLN A 297 -16.64 18.20 -3.50
C GLN A 297 -15.18 17.99 -3.07
N LEU A 298 -14.94 17.14 -2.06
CA LEU A 298 -13.59 16.78 -1.64
C LEU A 298 -12.86 16.00 -2.74
N LEU A 299 -13.51 15.01 -3.34
CA LEU A 299 -12.91 14.21 -4.41
C LEU A 299 -12.53 15.09 -5.61
N GLU A 300 -13.42 16.00 -6.02
CA GLU A 300 -13.15 16.95 -7.10
C GLU A 300 -11.98 17.88 -6.78
N ALA A 301 -11.91 18.39 -5.54
CA ALA A 301 -10.81 19.25 -5.14
C ALA A 301 -9.46 18.49 -5.10
N LEU A 302 -9.44 17.24 -4.63
CA LEU A 302 -8.22 16.40 -4.65
C LEU A 302 -7.79 16.05 -6.07
N LYS A 303 -8.75 15.72 -6.94
CA LYS A 303 -8.54 15.44 -8.37
C LYS A 303 -7.90 16.64 -9.07
N ASP A 304 -8.51 17.82 -8.92
CA ASP A 304 -8.02 19.05 -9.53
C ASP A 304 -6.65 19.47 -8.99
N ASP A 305 -6.41 19.28 -7.69
CA ASP A 305 -5.10 19.53 -7.09
C ASP A 305 -4.02 18.60 -7.65
N LEU A 306 -4.32 17.30 -7.76
CA LEU A 306 -3.39 16.32 -8.32
C LEU A 306 -3.06 16.61 -9.78
N ALA A 307 -4.08 16.91 -10.61
CA ALA A 307 -3.88 17.24 -12.03
C ALA A 307 -3.08 18.55 -12.21
N ARG A 308 -3.39 19.59 -11.41
CA ARG A 308 -2.68 20.89 -11.46
C ARG A 308 -1.21 20.78 -11.08
N HIS A 309 -0.87 19.86 -10.18
CA HIS A 309 0.50 19.61 -9.73
C HIS A 309 1.16 18.45 -10.49
N GLY A 310 0.71 18.17 -11.72
CA GLY A 310 1.36 17.23 -12.62
C GLY A 310 1.38 15.79 -12.10
N PHE A 311 0.34 15.36 -11.38
CA PHE A 311 0.22 14.03 -10.79
C PHE A 311 1.36 13.63 -9.83
N ASP A 312 1.93 14.61 -9.13
CA ASP A 312 2.92 14.39 -8.09
C ASP A 312 2.30 13.71 -6.85
N LEU A 313 2.75 12.49 -6.59
CA LEU A 313 2.35 11.70 -5.43
C LEU A 313 2.73 12.37 -4.10
N ARG A 314 3.96 12.88 -3.99
CA ARG A 314 4.48 13.49 -2.77
C ARG A 314 3.72 14.76 -2.44
N HIS A 315 3.38 15.56 -3.45
CA HIS A 315 2.53 16.74 -3.30
C HIS A 315 1.20 16.39 -2.64
N LEU A 316 0.44 15.43 -3.20
CA LEU A 316 -0.88 15.12 -2.66
C LEU A 316 -0.79 14.47 -1.26
N VAL A 317 0.20 13.61 -1.01
CA VAL A 317 0.45 13.05 0.33
C VAL A 317 0.75 14.17 1.32
N ARG A 318 1.61 15.14 0.97
CA ARG A 318 1.94 16.31 1.80
C ARG A 318 0.69 17.12 2.13
N THR A 319 -0.14 17.40 1.12
CA THR A 319 -1.39 18.16 1.27
C THR A 319 -2.37 17.46 2.21
N ILE A 320 -2.54 16.15 2.08
CA ILE A 320 -3.43 15.37 2.96
C ILE A 320 -2.88 15.34 4.38
N MET A 321 -1.60 15.03 4.59
CA MET A 321 -1.02 14.94 5.93
C MET A 321 -1.02 16.27 6.70
N ASN A 322 -0.95 17.41 5.98
CA ASN A 322 -1.07 18.74 6.57
C ASN A 322 -2.51 19.18 6.87
N SER A 323 -3.53 18.43 6.42
CA SER A 323 -4.93 18.70 6.78
C SER A 323 -5.20 18.42 8.26
N ARG A 324 -6.14 19.17 8.86
CA ARG A 324 -6.64 18.84 10.19
C ARG A 324 -7.41 17.53 10.20
N THR A 325 -8.12 17.20 9.12
CA THR A 325 -8.82 15.90 8.94
C THR A 325 -7.87 14.72 9.14
N TYR A 326 -6.70 14.72 8.53
CA TYR A 326 -5.70 13.66 8.73
C TYR A 326 -5.20 13.61 10.19
N GLN A 327 -5.17 14.75 10.88
CA GLN A 327 -4.62 14.90 12.22
C GLN A 327 -5.67 14.75 13.34
N LEU A 328 -6.92 14.38 13.03
CA LEU A 328 -7.94 14.12 14.04
C LEU A 328 -7.57 12.92 14.92
N SER A 329 -7.99 12.94 16.17
CA SER A 329 -7.91 11.81 17.09
C SER A 329 -8.83 10.68 16.64
N ALA A 330 -8.48 9.44 16.97
CA ALA A 330 -9.37 8.30 16.85
C ALA A 330 -10.38 8.19 18.00
N GLU A 331 -10.13 8.90 19.10
CA GLU A 331 -11.05 8.96 20.23
C GLU A 331 -12.37 9.62 19.79
N PRO A 332 -13.50 8.91 19.88
CA PRO A 332 -14.79 9.46 19.48
C PRO A 332 -15.32 10.52 20.44
N SER A 333 -16.05 11.45 19.87
CA SER A 333 -17.04 12.27 20.57
C SER A 333 -18.42 11.57 20.57
N PRO A 334 -19.36 11.99 21.44
CA PRO A 334 -20.72 11.45 21.43
C PRO A 334 -21.43 11.59 20.07
N THR A 335 -21.10 12.62 19.28
CA THR A 335 -21.75 12.85 17.99
C THR A 335 -21.19 12.00 16.85
N ASN A 336 -19.99 11.42 16.98
CA ASN A 336 -19.32 10.74 15.87
C ASN A 336 -18.82 9.32 16.21
N GLN A 337 -19.21 8.76 17.35
CA GLN A 337 -18.82 7.40 17.76
C GLN A 337 -19.20 6.32 16.75
N ASP A 338 -20.30 6.54 16.01
CA ASP A 338 -20.84 5.63 15.00
C ASP A 338 -20.45 6.03 13.58
N ASP A 339 -19.75 7.17 13.39
CA ASP A 339 -19.28 7.60 12.08
C ASP A 339 -17.98 6.87 11.71
N ASN A 340 -18.06 6.15 10.60
CA ASN A 340 -16.94 5.44 9.99
C ASN A 340 -16.78 5.78 8.49
N THR A 341 -17.53 6.77 7.97
CA THR A 341 -17.59 7.05 6.53
C THR A 341 -17.32 8.50 6.18
N HIS A 342 -17.54 9.46 7.08
CA HIS A 342 -17.49 10.89 6.78
C HIS A 342 -16.21 11.58 7.29
N PHE A 343 -15.22 10.80 7.74
CA PHE A 343 -13.90 11.29 8.18
C PHE A 343 -13.98 12.29 9.35
N SER A 344 -14.95 12.11 10.25
CA SER A 344 -15.06 12.92 11.47
C SER A 344 -14.02 12.60 12.54
N ARG A 345 -13.28 11.49 12.38
CA ARG A 345 -12.20 11.04 13.26
C ARG A 345 -11.23 10.18 12.47
N ALA A 346 -10.05 9.93 13.03
CA ALA A 346 -9.18 8.88 12.49
C ALA A 346 -9.78 7.50 12.81
N LEU A 347 -9.75 6.58 11.85
CA LEU A 347 -10.18 5.21 12.08
C LEU A 347 -8.99 4.34 12.48
N PRO A 348 -9.03 3.66 13.64
CA PRO A 348 -8.03 2.67 13.98
C PRO A 348 -8.03 1.54 12.95
N ARG A 349 -6.85 1.21 12.42
CA ARG A 349 -6.68 0.08 11.49
C ARG A 349 -5.45 -0.73 11.86
N ARG A 350 -5.44 -2.01 11.52
CA ARG A 350 -4.29 -2.88 11.80
C ARG A 350 -3.08 -2.45 10.97
N LEU A 351 -1.88 -2.62 11.53
CA LEU A 351 -0.66 -2.46 10.74
C LEU A 351 -0.57 -3.58 9.68
N PRO A 352 -0.21 -3.25 8.41
CA PRO A 352 0.11 -4.24 7.40
C PRO A 352 1.20 -5.20 7.89
N ALA A 353 1.18 -6.45 7.41
CA ALA A 353 2.10 -7.49 7.86
C ALA A 353 3.57 -7.08 7.81
N GLU A 354 3.97 -6.41 6.73
CA GLU A 354 5.33 -5.92 6.51
C GLU A 354 5.72 -4.86 7.54
N VAL A 355 4.84 -3.87 7.72
CA VAL A 355 5.03 -2.75 8.67
C VAL A 355 5.09 -3.28 10.10
N LEU A 356 4.22 -4.23 10.46
CA LEU A 356 4.21 -4.83 11.79
C LEU A 356 5.48 -5.64 12.10
N LEU A 357 5.94 -6.44 11.13
CA LEU A 357 7.17 -7.21 11.27
C LEU A 357 8.40 -6.28 11.39
N ASP A 358 8.47 -5.25 10.56
CA ASP A 358 9.54 -4.26 10.63
C ASP A 358 9.47 -3.47 11.95
N ALA A 359 8.28 -3.17 12.46
CA ALA A 359 8.10 -2.53 13.76
C ALA A 359 8.61 -3.41 14.91
N TYR A 360 8.30 -4.72 14.92
CA TYR A 360 8.88 -5.66 15.89
C TYR A 360 10.41 -5.66 15.83
N ALA A 361 10.96 -5.74 14.63
CA ALA A 361 12.40 -5.71 14.39
C ALA A 361 13.06 -4.42 14.88
N GLN A 362 12.42 -3.26 14.68
CA GLN A 362 12.91 -1.95 15.13
C GLN A 362 12.83 -1.78 16.65
N VAL A 363 11.78 -2.29 17.30
CA VAL A 363 11.64 -2.23 18.76
C VAL A 363 12.70 -3.08 19.45
N LEU A 364 13.01 -4.24 18.87
CA LEU A 364 13.95 -5.20 19.45
C LEU A 364 15.37 -5.05 18.90
N GLU A 365 15.61 -4.22 17.88
CA GLU A 365 16.90 -4.05 17.19
C GLU A 365 17.46 -5.36 16.61
N VAL A 366 16.57 -6.25 16.15
CA VAL A 366 16.95 -7.53 15.53
C VAL A 366 16.31 -7.62 14.15
N ALA A 367 17.14 -7.66 13.11
CA ALA A 367 16.65 -7.76 11.74
C ALA A 367 16.10 -9.16 11.44
N PRO A 368 14.90 -9.26 10.84
CA PRO A 368 14.38 -10.53 10.33
C PRO A 368 15.25 -11.03 9.17
N ARG A 369 15.14 -12.33 8.87
CA ARG A 369 15.82 -12.96 7.74
C ARG A 369 14.79 -13.38 6.71
N PHE A 370 15.07 -13.08 5.45
CA PHE A 370 14.27 -13.52 4.29
C PHE A 370 15.18 -14.34 3.36
N GLN A 371 14.66 -15.41 2.76
CA GLN A 371 15.49 -16.22 1.87
C GLN A 371 15.76 -15.51 0.56
N GLY A 372 16.98 -15.62 0.04
CA GLY A 372 17.37 -14.96 -1.21
C GLY A 372 17.59 -13.44 -1.09
N TYR A 373 17.45 -12.87 0.11
CA TYR A 373 17.73 -11.45 0.38
C TYR A 373 18.95 -11.28 1.31
N PRO A 374 19.71 -10.18 1.18
CA PRO A 374 20.78 -9.84 2.10
C PRO A 374 20.29 -9.70 3.56
N ARG A 375 21.17 -9.97 4.53
CA ARG A 375 20.87 -9.68 5.94
C ARG A 375 20.61 -8.18 6.14
N GLY A 376 19.64 -7.85 6.99
CA GLY A 376 19.23 -6.47 7.24
C GLY A 376 18.15 -5.95 6.29
N THR A 377 17.73 -6.73 5.29
CA THR A 377 16.59 -6.38 4.43
C THR A 377 15.32 -6.31 5.27
N ARG A 378 14.57 -5.23 5.14
CA ARG A 378 13.26 -5.04 5.80
C ARG A 378 12.14 -5.72 5.02
N ALA A 379 11.07 -6.08 5.70
CA ALA A 379 9.88 -6.66 5.08
C ALA A 379 9.27 -5.73 4.03
N GLY A 380 9.24 -4.42 4.30
CA GLY A 380 8.79 -3.40 3.35
C GLY A 380 9.65 -3.26 2.08
N GLN A 381 10.84 -3.87 2.05
CA GLN A 381 11.76 -3.80 0.90
C GLN A 381 11.69 -5.04 0.00
N LEU A 382 10.92 -6.05 0.39
CA LEU A 382 10.82 -7.30 -0.36
C LEU A 382 10.16 -7.08 -1.72
N ALA A 383 10.84 -7.53 -2.78
CA ALA A 383 10.32 -7.46 -4.14
C ALA A 383 9.13 -8.39 -4.34
N ALA A 384 9.17 -9.58 -3.73
CA ALA A 384 8.05 -10.50 -3.53
C ALA A 384 8.36 -11.44 -2.35
N VAL A 385 7.34 -12.19 -1.92
CA VAL A 385 7.55 -13.35 -1.05
C VAL A 385 7.94 -14.53 -1.94
N ALA A 386 9.01 -15.23 -1.57
CA ALA A 386 9.46 -16.40 -2.32
C ALA A 386 8.35 -17.45 -2.43
N GLN A 387 8.14 -18.02 -3.62
CA GLN A 387 7.25 -19.16 -3.77
C GLN A 387 7.95 -20.44 -3.32
N TYR A 388 7.67 -20.84 -2.09
CA TYR A 388 8.23 -22.04 -1.49
C TYR A 388 7.72 -23.32 -2.15
N ARG A 389 8.60 -24.04 -2.87
CA ARG A 389 8.40 -25.46 -3.14
C ARG A 389 9.03 -26.27 -2.02
N ARG A 390 8.47 -27.46 -1.73
CA ARG A 390 9.01 -28.41 -0.72
C ARG A 390 10.52 -28.70 -0.86
N ARG A 391 11.10 -28.49 -2.04
CA ARG A 391 12.51 -28.74 -2.37
C ARG A 391 13.44 -27.52 -2.28
N ASP A 392 12.89 -26.30 -2.18
CA ASP A 392 13.66 -25.04 -2.18
C ASP A 392 14.03 -24.59 -0.75
N GLY A 393 13.66 -25.39 0.26
CA GLY A 393 13.83 -25.10 1.69
C GLY A 393 12.51 -24.76 2.37
N ALA A 394 12.49 -24.82 3.69
CA ALA A 394 11.34 -24.36 4.47
C ALA A 394 11.34 -22.81 4.54
N PRO A 395 10.18 -22.15 4.46
CA PRO A 395 10.09 -20.70 4.68
C PRO A 395 10.68 -20.31 6.04
N THR A 396 11.22 -19.10 6.13
CA THR A 396 11.59 -18.53 7.44
C THR A 396 10.35 -18.16 8.24
N ASP A 397 10.50 -18.02 9.55
CA ASP A 397 9.41 -17.59 10.42
C ASP A 397 8.88 -16.20 10.05
N ALA A 398 9.75 -15.32 9.58
CA ALA A 398 9.38 -14.01 9.06
C ALA A 398 8.42 -14.12 7.86
N GLU A 399 8.66 -15.04 6.93
CA GLU A 399 7.79 -15.22 5.75
C GLU A 399 6.49 -15.92 6.09
N LEU A 400 6.52 -16.88 7.01
CA LEU A 400 5.31 -17.49 7.58
C LEU A 400 4.45 -16.44 8.29
N PHE A 401 5.06 -15.50 8.97
CA PHE A 401 4.37 -14.36 9.59
C PHE A 401 3.74 -13.46 8.53
N LEU A 402 4.50 -13.05 7.51
CA LEU A 402 3.96 -12.22 6.43
C LEU A 402 2.72 -12.85 5.79
N LYS A 403 2.77 -14.15 5.52
CA LYS A 403 1.61 -14.90 5.01
C LYS A 403 0.44 -14.90 5.99
N ALA A 404 0.67 -15.20 7.26
CA ALA A 404 -0.39 -15.29 8.27
C ALA A 404 -1.05 -13.92 8.56
N PHE A 405 -0.32 -12.82 8.43
CA PHE A 405 -0.81 -11.46 8.68
C PHE A 405 -1.37 -10.76 7.44
N GLY A 406 -1.59 -11.52 6.35
CA GLY A 406 -2.33 -11.05 5.18
C GLY A 406 -1.48 -10.25 4.17
N LYS A 407 -0.16 -10.49 4.09
CA LYS A 407 0.62 -10.01 2.94
C LYS A 407 0.04 -10.66 1.66
N PRO A 408 -0.31 -9.87 0.64
CA PRO A 408 -0.96 -10.41 -0.55
C PRO A 408 -0.03 -11.35 -1.33
N GLU A 409 -0.60 -12.39 -1.93
CA GLU A 409 0.09 -13.24 -2.89
C GLU A 409 0.24 -12.54 -4.25
N ARG A 410 -0.50 -11.43 -4.44
CA ARG A 410 -0.54 -10.53 -5.60
C ARG A 410 -1.12 -11.21 -6.83
N LEU A 411 -2.18 -11.95 -6.61
CA LEU A 411 -2.91 -12.69 -7.64
C LEU A 411 -4.02 -11.84 -8.27
N LEU A 412 -4.45 -10.76 -7.61
CA LEU A 412 -5.51 -9.88 -8.07
C LEU A 412 -5.00 -8.45 -8.33
N SER A 413 -5.58 -7.75 -9.31
CA SER A 413 -5.31 -6.33 -9.57
C SER A 413 -6.24 -5.42 -8.74
N CYS A 414 -6.37 -5.70 -7.44
CA CYS A 414 -7.21 -4.95 -6.50
C CYS A 414 -6.50 -4.79 -5.14
N GLU A 415 -6.86 -3.75 -4.38
CA GLU A 415 -6.47 -3.67 -2.96
C GLU A 415 -7.16 -4.73 -2.08
N CYS A 416 -8.20 -5.37 -2.61
CA CYS A 416 -9.04 -6.32 -1.89
C CYS A 416 -8.35 -7.64 -1.47
N GLU A 417 -7.16 -7.93 -1.98
CA GLU A 417 -6.36 -9.09 -1.56
C GLU A 417 -5.71 -8.88 -0.19
N ARG A 418 -5.53 -7.62 0.24
CA ARG A 418 -5.11 -7.29 1.60
C ARG A 418 -6.30 -7.41 2.53
N SER A 419 -6.24 -8.36 3.47
CA SER A 419 -7.26 -8.51 4.52
C SER A 419 -6.81 -7.83 5.81
N ASP A 420 -7.61 -6.88 6.28
CA ASP A 420 -7.47 -6.25 7.60
C ASP A 420 -8.22 -7.03 8.70
N GLU A 421 -8.85 -8.16 8.36
CA GLU A 421 -9.57 -8.98 9.33
C GLU A 421 -8.62 -9.62 10.35
N ALA A 422 -9.01 -9.55 11.61
CA ALA A 422 -8.33 -10.22 12.70
C ALA A 422 -8.69 -11.71 12.70
N THR A 423 -7.68 -12.58 12.65
CA THR A 423 -7.88 -14.03 12.71
C THR A 423 -7.32 -14.64 13.99
N LEU A 424 -7.86 -15.78 14.41
CA LEU A 424 -7.35 -16.53 15.55
C LEU A 424 -5.88 -16.96 15.35
N VAL A 425 -5.49 -17.28 14.12
CA VAL A 425 -4.09 -17.62 13.76
C VAL A 425 -3.16 -16.44 14.01
N GLN A 426 -3.56 -15.22 13.66
CA GLN A 426 -2.77 -14.01 13.93
C GLN A 426 -2.63 -13.78 15.43
N ALA A 427 -3.71 -13.92 16.20
CA ALA A 427 -3.68 -13.77 17.66
C ALA A 427 -2.72 -14.77 18.32
N PHE A 428 -2.80 -16.06 17.96
CA PHE A 428 -1.88 -17.07 18.49
C PHE A 428 -0.43 -16.79 18.10
N ARG A 429 -0.19 -16.33 16.86
CA ARG A 429 1.17 -15.98 16.43
C ARG A 429 1.75 -14.79 17.18
N SER A 430 0.97 -13.76 17.49
CA SER A 430 1.46 -12.63 18.30
C SER A 430 1.70 -13.00 19.77
N ILE A 431 0.88 -13.90 20.32
CA ILE A 431 0.98 -14.29 21.74
C ILE A 431 2.14 -15.24 21.99
N SER A 432 2.29 -16.29 21.18
CA SER A 432 3.23 -17.38 21.47
C SER A 432 3.99 -17.88 20.25
N GLY A 433 3.85 -17.22 19.10
CA GLY A 433 4.44 -17.64 17.85
C GLY A 433 5.69 -16.87 17.44
N GLU A 434 6.32 -17.42 16.42
CA GLU A 434 7.42 -16.77 15.71
C GLU A 434 6.91 -15.74 14.69
N PRO A 435 7.70 -14.68 14.39
CA PRO A 435 9.09 -14.44 14.80
C PRO A 435 9.26 -13.67 16.11
N LEU A 436 8.19 -13.19 16.75
CA LEU A 436 8.31 -12.30 17.91
C LEU A 436 9.12 -12.95 19.05
N GLN A 437 8.86 -14.22 19.34
CA GLN A 437 9.57 -14.95 20.39
C GLN A 437 11.09 -15.05 20.10
N SER A 438 11.48 -15.39 18.87
CA SER A 438 12.90 -15.42 18.46
C SER A 438 13.57 -14.05 18.54
N LEU A 439 12.85 -12.96 18.24
CA LEU A 439 13.38 -11.60 18.37
C LEU A 439 13.57 -11.20 19.85
N LEU A 440 12.64 -11.60 20.72
CA LEU A 440 12.73 -11.37 22.17
C LEU A 440 13.85 -12.19 22.81
N ALA A 441 13.98 -13.46 22.45
CA ALA A 441 15.01 -14.36 22.99
C ALA A 441 16.41 -14.11 22.40
N ASN A 442 16.55 -13.24 21.40
CA ASN A 442 17.84 -12.98 20.77
C ASN A 442 18.82 -12.34 21.78
N PRO A 443 20.03 -12.91 21.96
CA PRO A 443 20.98 -12.44 22.97
C PRO A 443 21.59 -11.06 22.67
N ASN A 444 21.43 -10.55 21.46
CA ASN A 444 21.98 -9.26 21.01
C ASN A 444 20.89 -8.21 20.77
N ASN A 445 19.66 -8.43 21.25
CA ASN A 445 18.58 -7.46 21.06
C ASN A 445 18.74 -6.20 21.93
N ARG A 446 17.89 -5.19 21.70
CA ARG A 446 17.87 -3.90 22.41
C ARG A 446 17.95 -4.08 23.93
N LEU A 447 17.12 -4.97 24.47
CA LEU A 447 17.08 -5.23 25.91
C LEU A 447 18.45 -5.70 26.43
N ALA A 448 19.15 -6.59 25.71
CA ALA A 448 20.43 -7.15 26.16
C ALA A 448 21.51 -6.08 26.14
N ARG A 449 21.50 -5.24 25.10
CA ARG A 449 22.40 -4.08 24.96
C ARG A 449 22.19 -3.07 26.09
N LEU A 450 20.95 -2.72 26.40
CA LEU A 450 20.64 -1.73 27.44
C LEU A 450 20.93 -2.26 28.86
N ILE A 451 20.64 -3.53 29.14
CA ILE A 451 21.00 -4.18 30.41
C ILE A 451 22.52 -4.19 30.59
N SER A 452 23.26 -4.58 29.54
CA SER A 452 24.74 -4.62 29.57
C SER A 452 25.35 -3.23 29.72
N ALA A 453 24.65 -2.17 29.27
CA ALA A 453 25.04 -0.79 29.47
C ALA A 453 24.75 -0.26 30.89
N GLY A 454 24.23 -1.09 31.80
CA GLY A 454 23.99 -0.71 33.20
C GLY A 454 22.80 0.23 33.42
N ARG A 455 21.87 0.32 32.45
CA ARG A 455 20.67 1.18 32.57
C ARG A 455 19.76 0.71 33.70
N SER A 456 19.13 1.66 34.39
CA SER A 456 18.11 1.40 35.40
C SER A 456 16.81 0.89 34.78
N ASP A 457 15.95 0.25 35.59
CA ASP A 457 14.65 -0.25 35.12
C ASP A 457 13.75 0.89 34.61
N ALA A 458 13.81 2.06 35.24
CA ALA A 458 13.06 3.23 34.79
C ALA A 458 13.52 3.73 33.41
N GLU A 459 14.84 3.80 33.18
CA GLU A 459 15.38 4.16 31.86
C GLU A 459 15.05 3.12 30.79
N LEU A 460 15.07 1.82 31.14
CA LEU A 460 14.70 0.73 30.24
C LEU A 460 13.23 0.81 29.83
N LEU A 461 12.33 1.08 30.79
CA LEU A 461 10.91 1.28 30.50
C LEU A 461 10.69 2.49 29.61
N ASP A 462 11.32 3.63 29.88
CA ASP A 462 11.23 4.82 29.02
C ASP A 462 11.66 4.51 27.58
N GLU A 463 12.81 3.85 27.42
CA GLU A 463 13.36 3.48 26.12
C GLU A 463 12.42 2.53 25.35
N LEU A 464 11.85 1.52 26.02
CA LEU A 464 10.90 0.57 25.41
C LEU A 464 9.59 1.24 24.99
N PHE A 465 9.05 2.14 25.81
CA PHE A 465 7.83 2.87 25.49
C PHE A 465 8.04 3.84 24.33
N LEU A 466 9.17 4.56 24.31
CA LEU A 466 9.50 5.45 23.19
C LEU A 466 9.74 4.67 21.90
N ALA A 467 10.39 3.50 22.00
CA ALA A 467 10.60 2.62 20.86
C ALA A 467 9.30 2.01 20.32
N ALA A 468 8.45 1.49 21.20
CA ALA A 468 7.27 0.73 20.82
C ALA A 468 6.08 1.64 20.52
N LEU A 469 5.84 2.68 21.32
CA LEU A 469 4.61 3.48 21.30
C LEU A 469 4.87 4.96 20.97
N CYS A 470 6.12 5.37 20.79
CA CYS A 470 6.51 6.75 20.48
C CYS A 470 6.05 7.79 21.53
N ARG A 471 5.92 7.36 22.79
CA ARG A 471 5.59 8.20 23.95
C ARG A 471 6.29 7.65 25.18
N PRO A 472 6.51 8.45 26.23
CA PRO A 472 6.91 7.90 27.54
C PRO A 472 5.76 7.08 28.16
N PRO A 473 6.07 6.20 29.13
CA PRO A 473 5.04 5.57 29.94
C PRO A 473 4.28 6.64 30.73
N THR A 474 2.97 6.43 30.91
CA THR A 474 2.20 7.24 31.85
C THR A 474 2.66 6.95 33.28
N PRO A 475 2.45 7.85 34.26
CA PRO A 475 2.84 7.60 35.65
C PRO A 475 2.28 6.29 36.22
N LYS A 476 1.03 5.95 35.85
CA LYS A 476 0.38 4.70 36.26
C LYS A 476 1.02 3.46 35.63
N GLU A 477 1.35 3.50 34.35
CA GLU A 477 2.06 2.40 33.68
C GLU A 477 3.46 2.22 34.27
N GLN A 478 4.18 3.33 34.50
CA GLN A 478 5.53 3.31 35.04
C GLN A 478 5.57 2.71 36.45
N GLU A 479 4.70 3.17 37.36
CA GLU A 479 4.60 2.66 38.72
C GLU A 479 4.30 1.15 38.74
N ALA A 480 3.29 0.73 37.97
CA ALA A 480 2.87 -0.68 37.91
C ALA A 480 3.98 -1.60 37.37
N LEU A 481 4.67 -1.17 36.31
CA LEU A 481 5.73 -1.97 35.69
C LEU A 481 7.00 -2.01 36.54
N LEU A 482 7.39 -0.90 37.19
CA LEU A 482 8.51 -0.89 38.12
C LEU A 482 8.27 -1.80 39.33
N ALA A 483 7.07 -1.78 39.89
CA ALA A 483 6.70 -2.68 40.99
C ALA A 483 6.79 -4.16 40.57
N ARG A 484 6.43 -4.47 39.31
CA ARG A 484 6.54 -5.83 38.77
C ARG A 484 7.99 -6.25 38.54
N LEU A 485 8.83 -5.35 38.05
CA LEU A 485 10.26 -5.59 37.80
C LEU A 485 11.04 -5.78 39.10
N SER A 486 10.74 -5.01 40.15
CA SER A 486 11.43 -5.14 41.45
C SER A 486 11.17 -6.48 42.16
N GLN A 487 10.09 -7.18 41.79
CA GLN A 487 9.73 -8.50 42.35
C GLN A 487 10.24 -9.66 41.49
N ALA A 488 10.85 -9.39 40.33
CA ALA A 488 11.28 -10.43 39.40
C ALA A 488 12.57 -11.13 39.86
N ALA A 489 12.56 -12.46 39.83
CA ALA A 489 13.77 -13.26 40.08
C ALA A 489 14.78 -13.16 38.92
N ASP A 490 14.27 -13.09 37.68
CA ASP A 490 15.07 -12.86 36.48
C ASP A 490 14.67 -11.51 35.86
N ARG A 491 15.57 -10.53 35.98
CA ARG A 491 15.40 -9.18 35.45
C ARG A 491 15.22 -9.20 33.93
N ARG A 492 15.95 -10.07 33.23
CA ARG A 492 15.91 -10.16 31.77
C ARG A 492 14.56 -10.70 31.31
N ALA A 493 14.12 -11.82 31.88
CA ALA A 493 12.83 -12.42 31.55
C ALA A 493 11.66 -11.46 31.82
N ALA A 494 11.70 -10.73 32.94
CA ALA A 494 10.63 -9.77 33.24
C ALA A 494 10.60 -8.59 32.25
N LEU A 495 11.74 -8.13 31.73
CA LEU A 495 11.78 -7.10 30.69
C LEU A 495 11.32 -7.64 29.32
N GLU A 496 11.56 -8.92 29.02
CA GLU A 496 10.99 -9.59 27.85
C GLU A 496 9.47 -9.64 27.94
N ASP A 497 8.90 -9.94 29.11
CA ASP A 497 7.44 -9.89 29.35
C ASP A 497 6.87 -8.48 29.12
N VAL A 498 7.57 -7.43 29.58
CA VAL A 498 7.15 -6.04 29.33
C VAL A 498 7.18 -5.71 27.85
N ALA A 499 8.28 -6.02 27.15
CA ALA A 499 8.40 -5.79 25.72
C ALA A 499 7.33 -6.57 24.94
N TRP A 500 7.10 -7.84 25.30
CA TRP A 500 6.03 -8.65 24.73
C TRP A 500 4.64 -8.04 24.93
N GLY A 501 4.35 -7.53 26.13
CA GLY A 501 3.09 -6.86 26.46
C GLY A 501 2.87 -5.59 25.65
N LEU A 502 3.92 -4.77 25.48
CA LEU A 502 3.88 -3.58 24.63
C LEU A 502 3.63 -3.95 23.16
N LEU A 503 4.34 -4.95 22.65
CA LEU A 503 4.26 -5.38 21.25
C LEU A 503 2.93 -6.07 20.90
N ASN A 504 2.20 -6.58 21.91
CA ASN A 504 0.85 -7.12 21.76
C ASN A 504 -0.27 -6.12 22.11
N ALA A 505 0.07 -4.92 22.58
CA ALA A 505 -0.94 -3.92 22.93
C ALA A 505 -1.69 -3.45 21.68
N LYS A 506 -2.99 -3.13 21.84
CA LYS A 506 -3.80 -2.52 20.76
C LYS A 506 -3.19 -1.20 20.28
N GLU A 507 -2.54 -0.45 21.18
CA GLU A 507 -1.80 0.78 20.85
C GLU A 507 -0.63 0.53 19.89
N PHE A 508 -0.01 -0.65 19.97
CA PHE A 508 1.08 -1.04 19.09
C PHE A 508 0.58 -1.60 17.76
N LEU A 509 -0.36 -2.55 17.83
CA LEU A 509 -0.85 -3.33 16.68
C LEU A 509 -1.72 -2.52 15.72
N LEU A 510 -2.32 -1.43 16.20
CA LEU A 510 -3.18 -0.57 15.41
C LEU A 510 -2.49 0.77 15.11
N ARG A 511 -2.72 1.28 13.91
CA ARG A 511 -2.51 2.67 13.53
C ARG A 511 -3.70 3.48 14.05
N TRP A 512 -3.46 4.28 15.08
CA TRP A 512 -4.44 5.18 15.72
C TRP A 512 -4.54 6.52 15.02
#